data_AF-A0A151GZP6-F1
#
_entry.id   AF-A0A151GZP6-F1
#
_cell.length_a   1.000
_cell.length_b   1.000
_cell.length_c   1.000
_cell.angle_alpha   90.00
_cell.angle_beta   90.00
_cell.angle_gamma   90.00
#
_symmetry.space_group_name_H-M   'P 1'
#
loop_
_entity.id
_entity.type
_entity.pdbx_description
1 polymer ?
#
loop_
_entity_poly.entity_id
_entity_poly.type
_entity_poly.pdbx_seq_one_letter_code
_entity_poly.pdbx_strand_id
1 'polypeptide(L)'
;GIAYTQRLAKLIPPHQFDVAIQCVLNGKVIARETVRAAKKDVLAKCYGGDMTRKMKLLEKEKERKKKLRSISNVRVPAEAFLQLLKL
;
A
#
# COMPACT_ATOMS: atom_id res chain seq x y z
N GLY A 1 13.93 -6.33 14.62
CA GLY A 1 13.30 -5.22 13.88
C GLY A 1 13.09 -5.57 12.42
N ILE A 2 14.16 -5.58 11.63
CA ILE A 2 14.12 -5.73 10.16
C ILE A 2 13.41 -7.02 9.71
N ALA A 3 13.74 -8.17 10.31
CA ALA A 3 13.13 -9.45 9.95
C ALA A 3 11.60 -9.48 10.16
N TYR A 4 11.12 -8.83 11.23
CA TYR A 4 9.68 -8.76 11.54
C TYR A 4 8.94 -7.83 10.57
N THR A 5 9.51 -6.66 10.23
CA THR A 5 8.89 -5.74 9.25
C THR A 5 8.78 -6.37 7.87
N GLN A 6 9.79 -7.14 7.44
CA GLN A 6 9.79 -7.86 6.17
C GLN A 6 8.74 -8.95 6.10
N ARG A 7 8.63 -9.76 7.17
CA ARG A 7 7.59 -10.81 7.23
C ARG A 7 6.19 -10.21 7.26
N LEU A 8 5.97 -9.17 8.08
CA LEU A 8 4.67 -8.51 8.17
C LEU A 8 4.25 -7.87 6.84
N ALA A 9 5.20 -7.30 6.09
CA ALA A 9 4.93 -6.74 4.77
C ALA A 9 4.51 -7.78 3.73
N LYS A 10 4.95 -9.04 3.87
CA LYS A 10 4.52 -10.15 3.00
C LYS A 10 3.16 -10.71 3.36
N LEU A 11 2.80 -10.68 4.65
CA LEU A 11 1.56 -11.25 5.17
C LEU A 11 0.36 -10.32 4.99
N ILE A 12 0.58 -9.01 4.98
CA ILE A 12 -0.49 -8.03 4.79
C ILE A 12 -0.88 -7.98 3.30
N PRO A 13 -2.18 -8.16 2.98
CA PRO A 13 -2.64 -8.07 1.60
C PRO A 13 -2.48 -6.64 1.05
N PRO A 14 -2.18 -6.49 -0.25
CA PRO A 14 -2.03 -5.18 -0.86
C PRO A 14 -3.37 -4.44 -0.89
N HIS A 15 -3.32 -3.14 -0.60
CA HIS A 15 -4.46 -2.24 -0.70
C HIS A 15 -4.34 -1.34 -1.94
N GLN A 16 -5.36 -0.51 -2.21
CA GLN A 16 -5.32 0.44 -3.33
C GLN A 16 -4.37 1.63 -3.09
N PHE A 17 -3.77 1.73 -1.91
CA PHE A 17 -2.78 2.74 -1.54
C PHE A 17 -1.61 2.05 -0.84
N ASP A 18 -0.46 2.72 -0.79
CA ASP A 18 0.73 2.12 -0.19
C ASP A 18 0.59 2.12 1.33
N VAL A 19 0.88 0.99 1.97
CA VAL A 19 0.85 0.85 3.43
C VAL A 19 2.28 0.88 3.94
N ALA A 20 2.61 1.87 4.77
CA ALA A 20 3.91 1.92 5.42
C ALA A 20 3.87 1.17 6.74
N ILE A 21 4.73 0.17 6.88
CA ILE A 21 4.96 -0.58 8.12
C ILE A 21 6.26 -0.07 8.72
N GLN A 22 6.23 0.33 9.99
CA GLN A 22 7.37 0.91 10.68
C GLN A 22 7.62 0.18 11.99
N CYS A 23 8.90 -0.06 12.30
CA CYS A 23 9.35 -0.50 13.61
C CYS A 23 10.05 0.69 14.28
N VAL A 24 9.46 1.16 15.38
CA VAL A 24 9.90 2.34 16.12
C VAL A 24 10.38 1.90 17.51
N LEU A 25 11.53 2.40 17.92
CA LEU A 25 12.04 2.25 19.29
C LEU A 25 12.43 3.65 19.79
N ASN A 26 11.92 4.04 20.95
CA ASN A 26 12.22 5.34 21.56
C ASN A 26 12.01 6.53 20.60
N GLY A 27 10.95 6.49 19.79
CA GLY A 27 10.63 7.53 18.80
C GLY A 27 11.46 7.51 17.52
N LYS A 28 12.51 6.68 17.43
CA LYS A 28 13.33 6.53 16.22
C LYS A 28 12.85 5.35 15.37
N VAL A 29 12.65 5.59 14.08
CA VAL A 29 12.33 4.52 13.11
C VAL A 29 13.61 3.72 12.84
N ILE A 30 13.63 2.44 13.22
CA ILE A 30 14.78 1.54 13.01
C ILE A 30 14.63 0.79 11.69
N ALA A 31 13.41 0.38 11.35
CA ALA A 31 13.12 -0.32 10.11
C ALA A 31 11.80 0.18 9.52
N ARG A 32 11.75 0.30 8.20
CA ARG A 32 10.55 0.69 7.44
C ARG A 32 10.42 -0.18 6.21
N GLU A 33 9.23 -0.71 6.01
CA GLU A 33 8.86 -1.41 4.80
C GLU A 33 7.55 -0.86 4.25
N THR A 34 7.30 -1.04 2.96
CA THR A 34 6.10 -0.52 2.32
C THR A 34 5.45 -1.60 1.48
N VAL A 35 4.23 -1.97 1.85
CA VAL A 35 3.37 -2.83 1.02
C VAL A 35 2.89 -1.99 -0.14
N ARG A 36 3.27 -2.40 -1.36
CA ARG A 36 2.94 -1.65 -2.58
C ARG A 36 1.44 -1.69 -2.85
N ALA A 37 0.92 -0.57 -3.30
CA ALA A 37 -0.46 -0.50 -3.74
C ALA A 37 -0.74 -1.44 -4.94
N ALA A 38 -1.88 -2.10 -4.92
CA ALA A 38 -2.46 -2.71 -6.10
C ALA A 38 -2.74 -1.62 -7.16
N LYS A 39 -2.24 -1.84 -8.38
CA LYS A 39 -2.45 -0.92 -9.51
C LYS A 39 -3.53 -1.48 -10.41
N LYS A 40 -4.50 -0.63 -10.77
CA LYS A 40 -5.43 -0.91 -11.84
C LYS A 40 -4.95 -0.17 -13.08
N ASP A 41 -4.88 -0.85 -14.21
CA ASP A 41 -4.61 -0.16 -15.47
C ASP A 41 -5.86 0.60 -15.93
N VAL A 42 -5.91 1.89 -15.62
CA VAL A 42 -6.98 2.81 -16.05
C VAL A 42 -6.87 3.19 -17.52
N LEU A 43 -5.72 2.96 -18.15
CA LEU A 43 -5.45 3.36 -19.54
C LEU A 43 -5.77 2.26 -20.55
N ALA A 44 -6.12 1.05 -20.10
CA ALA A 44 -6.40 -0.10 -20.97
C ALA A 44 -7.45 0.17 -22.07
N LYS A 45 -8.38 1.10 -21.86
CA LYS A 45 -9.41 1.49 -22.85
C LYS A 45 -9.06 2.72 -23.69
N CYS A 46 -7.87 3.30 -23.50
CA CYS A 46 -7.41 4.47 -24.24
C CYS A 46 -6.69 4.03 -25.51
N TYR A 47 -7.45 3.80 -26.58
CA TYR A 47 -6.94 3.30 -27.86
C TYR A 47 -6.34 4.37 -28.79
N GLY A 48 -5.83 5.48 -28.26
CA GLY A 48 -5.34 6.60 -29.07
C GLY A 48 -4.33 7.52 -28.40
N GLY A 49 -3.94 8.57 -29.13
CA GLY A 49 -2.94 9.57 -28.74
C GLY A 49 -3.45 10.73 -27.87
N ASP A 50 -4.70 10.68 -27.41
CA ASP A 50 -5.27 11.73 -26.56
C ASP A 50 -4.60 11.75 -25.18
N MET A 51 -3.55 12.57 -25.06
CA MET A 51 -2.81 12.82 -23.84
C MET A 51 -3.67 13.47 -22.76
N THR A 52 -4.62 14.34 -23.14
CA THR A 52 -5.48 15.02 -22.16
C THR A 52 -6.39 14.04 -21.44
N ARG A 53 -6.93 13.03 -22.14
CA ARG A 53 -7.76 11.99 -21.51
C ARG A 53 -6.95 11.07 -20.59
N LYS A 54 -5.73 10.69 -20.98
CA LYS A 54 -4.83 9.88 -20.12
C LYS A 54 -4.49 10.64 -18.83
N MET A 55 -4.11 11.92 -18.94
CA MET A 55 -3.80 12.78 -17.79
C MET A 55 -4.99 12.89 -16.83
N LYS A 56 -6.18 13.19 -17.34
CA LYS A 56 -7.42 13.28 -16.53
C LYS A 56 -7.72 11.98 -15.77
N LEU A 57 -7.47 10.82 -16.36
CA LEU A 57 -7.69 9.53 -15.70
C LEU A 57 -6.66 9.27 -14.59
N LEU A 58 -5.39 9.61 -14.83
CA LEU A 58 -4.32 9.48 -13.84
C LEU A 58 -4.51 10.42 -12.65
N GLU A 59 -4.93 11.66 -12.89
CA GLU A 59 -5.24 12.62 -11.82
C GLU A 59 -6.38 12.12 -10.92
N LYS A 60 -7.47 11.64 -11.53
CA LYS A 60 -8.59 11.04 -10.78
C LYS A 60 -8.16 9.83 -9.96
N GLU A 61 -7.29 8.97 -10.50
CA GLU A 61 -6.77 7.83 -9.76
C GLU A 61 -5.92 8.28 -8.57
N LYS A 62 -5.05 9.28 -8.76
CA LYS A 62 -4.19 9.84 -7.72
C LYS A 62 -5.00 10.44 -6.57
N GLU A 63 -6.00 11.26 -6.88
CA GLU A 63 -6.89 11.86 -5.88
C GLU A 63 -7.69 10.80 -5.12
N ARG A 64 -8.25 9.82 -5.83
CA ARG A 64 -8.95 8.69 -5.22
C ARG A 64 -8.05 7.93 -4.25
N LYS A 65 -6.81 7.61 -4.64
CA LYS A 65 -5.85 6.90 -3.76
C LYS A 65 -5.48 7.74 -2.53
N LYS A 66 -5.33 9.06 -2.68
CA LYS A 66 -5.07 9.98 -1.55
C LYS A 66 -6.25 9.99 -0.56
N LYS A 67 -7.48 10.07 -1.07
CA LYS A 67 -8.70 10.04 -0.25
C LYS A 67 -8.90 8.69 0.45
N LEU A 68 -8.59 7.59 -0.23
CA LEU A 68 -8.63 6.26 0.38
C LEU A 68 -7.65 6.17 1.55
N ARG A 69 -6.39 6.58 1.34
CA ARG A 69 -5.36 6.55 2.37
C ARG A 69 -5.74 7.31 3.64
N SER A 70 -6.44 8.45 3.53
CA SER A 70 -6.84 9.25 4.70
C SER A 70 -8.02 8.68 5.48
N ILE A 71 -8.94 7.98 4.81
CA ILE A 71 -10.20 7.50 5.42
C ILE A 71 -10.07 6.04 5.89
N SER A 72 -9.22 5.25 5.22
CA SER A 72 -9.16 3.81 5.45
C SER A 72 -8.38 3.44 6.70
N ASN A 73 -8.95 2.51 7.47
CA ASN A 73 -8.23 1.77 8.49
C ASN A 73 -7.81 0.41 7.93
N VAL A 74 -6.54 0.02 8.16
CA VAL A 74 -6.02 -1.29 7.76
C VAL A 74 -6.29 -2.27 8.89
N ARG A 75 -7.18 -3.24 8.67
CA ARG A 75 -7.41 -4.32 9.63
C ARG A 75 -6.38 -5.42 9.42
N VAL A 76 -5.58 -5.70 10.44
CA VAL A 76 -4.62 -6.80 10.42
C VAL A 76 -5.32 -8.09 10.86
N PRO A 77 -5.31 -9.17 10.06
CA PRO A 77 -5.89 -10.45 10.45
C PRO A 77 -5.16 -11.08 11.64
N ALA A 78 -5.89 -11.76 12.51
CA ALA A 78 -5.29 -12.48 13.65
C ALA A 78 -4.33 -13.60 13.18
N GLU A 79 -4.64 -14.26 12.06
CA GLU A 79 -3.81 -15.30 11.46
C GLU A 79 -2.42 -14.78 11.07
N ALA A 80 -2.35 -13.57 10.50
CA ALA A 80 -1.09 -12.93 10.14
C ALA A 80 -0.21 -12.67 11.36
N PHE A 81 -0.82 -12.38 12.52
CA PHE A 81 -0.11 -12.19 13.77
C PHE A 81 0.44 -13.50 14.35
N LEU A 82 -0.37 -14.58 14.30
CA LEU A 82 0.07 -15.91 14.73
C LEU A 82 1.23 -16.43 13.86
N GLN A 83 1.19 -16.20 12.55
CA GLN A 83 2.28 -16.56 11.63
C GLN A 83 3.56 -15.74 11.87
N LEU A 84 3.45 -14.51 12.38
CA LEU A 84 4.60 -13.70 12.75
C LEU A 84 5.32 -14.26 13.99
N LEU A 85 4.55 -14.78 14.96
CA LEU A 85 5.05 -15.28 16.25
C LEU A 85 5.53 -16.72 16.22
N LYS A 86 4.97 -17.55 15.32
CA LYS A 86 5.49 -18.90 15.05
C LYS A 86 6.85 -18.74 14.35
N LEU A 87 7.90 -18.70 15.16
CA LEU A 87 9.30 -18.75 14.74
C LEU A 87 9.67 -20.16 14.29
#